data_AF-A0A0C9UVE6-F1
#
_entry.id   AF-A0A0C9UVE6-F1
#
_cell.length_a   1.000
_cell.length_b   1.000
_cell.length_c   1.000
_cell.angle_alpha   90.00
_cell.angle_beta   90.00
_cell.angle_gamma   90.00
#
_symmetry.space_group_name_H-M   'P 1'
#
loop_
_entity.id
_entity.type
_entity.pdbx_description
1 polymer ?
#
loop_
_entity_poly.entity_id
_entity_poly.type
_entity_poly.pdbx_seq_one_letter_code
_entity_poly.pdbx_strand_id
1 'polypeptide(L)'
;MLQARGQLTAMIGDCASDAPSLKAANCGIAVEGASDAAKSAADVVFLDPELATIITSIKVSRQIFHRMKAYIQYRVALCLHLEIYLVGFLTFVA
;
A
#
# COMPACT_ATOMS: atom_id res chain seq x y z
N MET A 1 16.24 -14.94 -0.65
CA MET A 1 16.07 -15.64 -1.95
C MET A 1 14.65 -15.53 -2.56
N LEU A 2 13.62 -15.00 -1.89
CA LEU A 2 12.31 -14.73 -2.53
C LEU A 2 12.30 -13.43 -3.37
N GLN A 3 12.85 -12.35 -2.82
CA GLN A 3 12.89 -11.05 -3.50
C GLN A 3 13.70 -11.09 -4.80
N ALA A 4 14.81 -11.84 -4.81
CA ALA A 4 15.61 -12.07 -6.01
C ALA A 4 14.84 -12.78 -7.13
N ARG A 5 13.71 -13.44 -6.81
CA ARG A 5 12.79 -14.05 -7.78
C ARG A 5 11.63 -13.13 -8.17
N GLY A 6 11.69 -11.84 -7.81
CA GLY A 6 10.67 -10.85 -8.13
C GLY A 6 9.38 -10.95 -7.30
N GLN A 7 9.37 -11.74 -6.22
CA GLN A 7 8.20 -11.84 -5.34
C GLN A 7 8.20 -10.72 -4.30
N LEU A 8 7.04 -10.10 -4.09
CA LEU A 8 6.80 -9.19 -2.97
C LEU A 8 6.77 -9.99 -1.68
N THR A 9 7.61 -9.60 -0.73
CA THR A 9 7.74 -10.27 0.58
C THR A 9 7.38 -9.32 1.70
N ALA A 10 6.53 -9.78 2.62
CA ALA A 10 6.39 -9.18 3.93
C ALA A 10 7.10 -10.04 4.98
N MET A 11 7.70 -9.41 5.98
CA MET A 11 8.31 -10.10 7.13
C MET A 11 7.65 -9.63 8.42
N ILE A 12 7.41 -10.56 9.33
CA ILE A 12 6.93 -10.28 10.68
C ILE A 12 8.06 -10.60 11.65
N GLY A 13 8.32 -9.72 12.60
CA GLY A 13 9.38 -9.90 13.60
C GLY A 13 9.09 -9.15 14.89
N ASP A 14 9.66 -9.62 15.99
CA ASP A 14 9.44 -9.08 17.33
C ASP A 14 10.77 -8.71 18.02
N CYS A 15 11.86 -9.41 17.70
CA CYS A 15 13.15 -9.28 18.34
C CYS A 15 14.04 -8.25 17.64
N ALA A 16 14.98 -7.65 18.39
CA ALA A 16 15.93 -6.68 17.85
C ALA A 16 16.82 -7.27 16.73
N SER A 17 17.06 -8.58 16.78
CA SER A 17 17.76 -9.34 15.75
C SER A 17 17.04 -9.34 14.40
N ASP A 18 15.72 -9.13 14.37
CA ASP A 18 14.92 -9.18 13.16
C ASP A 18 14.94 -7.85 12.39
N ALA A 19 15.44 -6.77 12.99
CA ALA A 19 15.48 -5.44 12.41
C ALA A 19 16.12 -5.38 11.00
N PRO A 20 17.25 -6.05 10.70
CA PRO A 20 17.81 -6.06 9.35
C PRO A 20 16.88 -6.73 8.33
N SER A 21 16.19 -7.79 8.73
CA SER A 21 15.32 -8.57 7.86
C SER A 21 13.97 -7.86 7.64
N LEU A 22 13.42 -7.21 8.68
CA LEU A 22 12.26 -6.33 8.58
C LEU A 22 12.50 -5.20 7.59
N LYS A 23 13.67 -4.55 7.68
CA LYS A 23 14.05 -3.45 6.79
C LYS A 23 14.38 -3.89 5.36
N ALA A 24 14.86 -5.13 5.20
CA ALA A 24 15.12 -5.70 3.88
C ALA A 24 13.83 -6.16 3.18
N ALA A 25 12.77 -6.50 3.93
CA ALA A 25 11.48 -6.88 3.37
C ALA A 25 10.83 -5.74 2.55
N ASN A 26 9.88 -6.07 1.66
CA ASN A 26 9.09 -5.04 1.00
C ASN A 26 8.07 -4.40 1.95
N CYS A 27 7.74 -5.10 3.03
CA CYS A 27 6.90 -4.62 4.11
C CYS A 27 7.32 -5.33 5.40
N GLY A 28 7.94 -4.60 6.32
CA GLY A 28 8.27 -5.06 7.66
C GLY A 28 7.09 -4.83 8.62
N ILE A 29 6.71 -5.85 9.37
CA ILE A 29 5.59 -5.81 10.32
C ILE A 29 6.11 -6.17 11.71
N ALA A 30 5.93 -5.27 12.67
CA ALA A 30 6.12 -5.57 14.08
C ALA A 30 4.76 -5.73 14.78
N VAL A 31 4.74 -6.45 15.89
CA VAL A 31 3.54 -6.69 16.70
C VAL A 31 3.61 -5.95 18.03
N GLU A 32 2.47 -5.89 18.72
CA GLU A 32 2.41 -5.37 20.08
C GLU A 32 3.34 -6.19 20.98
N GLY A 33 4.08 -5.51 21.86
CA GLY A 33 5.09 -6.16 22.69
C GLY A 33 6.44 -6.44 22.01
N ALA A 34 6.58 -6.21 20.71
CA ALA A 34 7.89 -6.28 20.03
C ALA A 34 8.90 -5.29 20.62
N SER A 35 10.19 -5.63 20.53
CA SER A 35 11.30 -4.76 20.93
C SER A 35 11.27 -3.42 20.19
N ASP A 36 11.75 -2.36 20.83
CA ASP A 36 11.78 -1.02 20.22
C ASP A 36 12.63 -0.98 18.95
N ALA A 37 13.68 -1.80 18.90
CA ALA A 37 14.50 -1.97 17.71
C ALA A 37 13.71 -2.58 16.54
N ALA A 38 12.88 -3.60 16.78
CA ALA A 38 12.02 -4.20 15.76
C ALA A 38 10.93 -3.22 15.30
N LYS A 39 10.26 -2.52 16.23
CA LYS A 39 9.23 -1.52 15.91
C LYS A 39 9.77 -0.36 15.09
N SER A 40 10.99 0.10 15.39
CA SER A 40 11.67 1.16 14.65
C SER A 40 12.10 0.74 13.24
N ALA A 41 12.38 -0.55 13.04
CA ALA A 41 12.76 -1.10 11.74
C ALA A 41 11.57 -1.53 10.87
N ALA A 42 10.38 -1.69 11.45
CA ALA A 42 9.16 -2.09 10.74
C ALA A 42 8.45 -0.90 10.08
N ASP A 43 7.75 -1.16 8.99
CA ASP A 43 6.91 -0.17 8.29
C ASP A 43 5.53 -0.04 8.95
N VAL A 44 5.04 -1.12 9.58
CA VAL A 44 3.74 -1.18 10.25
C VAL A 44 3.90 -1.87 11.59
N VAL A 45 3.24 -1.32 12.62
CA VAL A 45 3.15 -1.94 13.95
C VAL A 45 1.70 -2.31 14.21
N PHE A 46 1.40 -3.59 14.37
CA PHE A 46 0.09 -4.03 14.82
C PHE A 46 -0.02 -3.90 16.32
N LEU A 47 -1.09 -3.25 16.77
CA LEU A 47 -1.43 -3.13 18.18
C LEU A 47 -2.15 -4.35 18.72
N ASP A 48 -2.54 -5.29 17.85
CA ASP A 48 -3.15 -6.55 18.22
C ASP A 48 -2.25 -7.68 17.70
N PRO A 49 -1.76 -8.60 18.56
CA PRO A 49 -0.88 -9.69 18.16
C PRO A 49 -1.58 -10.80 17.36
N GLU A 50 -2.91 -10.76 17.21
CA GLU A 50 -3.63 -11.78 16.46
C GLU A 50 -3.23 -11.86 14.98
N LEU A 51 -2.92 -13.07 14.51
CA LEU A 51 -2.60 -13.31 13.09
C LEU A 51 -3.78 -12.94 12.17
N ALA A 52 -5.01 -12.94 12.69
CA ALA A 52 -6.20 -12.48 11.98
C ALA A 52 -6.11 -11.01 11.53
N THR A 53 -5.40 -10.17 12.30
CA THR A 53 -5.15 -8.76 11.98
C THR A 53 -4.37 -8.60 10.67
N ILE A 54 -3.48 -9.54 10.35
CA ILE A 54 -2.70 -9.54 9.10
C ILE A 54 -3.63 -9.77 7.90
N ILE A 55 -4.51 -10.76 7.99
CA ILE A 55 -5.47 -11.08 6.93
C ILE A 55 -6.41 -9.89 6.68
N THR A 56 -6.89 -9.28 7.76
CA THR A 56 -7.77 -8.10 7.70
C THR A 56 -7.06 -6.91 7.08
N SER A 57 -5.81 -6.64 7.49
CA SER A 57 -4.96 -5.58 6.92
C SER A 57 -4.75 -5.77 5.42
N ILE A 58 -4.47 -6.98 4.96
CA ILE A 58 -4.32 -7.29 3.52
C ILE A 58 -5.63 -7.04 2.76
N LYS A 59 -6.78 -7.45 3.32
CA LYS A 59 -8.09 -7.23 2.70
C LYS A 59 -8.39 -5.73 2.55
N VAL A 60 -8.18 -4.96 3.61
CA VAL A 60 -8.40 -3.52 3.62
C VAL A 60 -7.45 -2.81 2.63
N SER A 61 -6.17 -3.18 2.62
CA SER A 61 -5.19 -2.65 1.66
C SER A 61 -5.62 -2.85 0.20
N ARG A 62 -6.10 -4.06 -0.14
CA ARG A 62 -6.63 -4.34 -1.49
C ARG A 62 -7.87 -3.52 -1.83
N GLN A 63 -8.76 -3.32 -0.86
CA GLN A 63 -9.95 -2.48 -1.04
C GLN A 63 -9.60 -1.02 -1.30
N ILE A 64 -8.61 -0.49 -0.56
CA ILE A 64 -8.09 0.87 -0.77
C ILE A 64 -7.49 0.99 -2.17
N PHE A 65 -6.65 0.04 -2.58
CA PHE A 65 -6.03 0.06 -3.90
C PHE A 65 -7.07 0.05 -5.04
N HIS A 66 -8.13 -0.77 -4.89
CA HIS A 66 -9.23 -0.79 -5.84
C HIS A 66 -9.95 0.58 -5.93
N ARG A 67 -10.25 1.20 -4.78
CA ARG A 67 -10.87 2.53 -4.72
C ARG A 67 -9.97 3.61 -5.34
N MET A 68 -8.67 3.57 -5.08
CA MET A 68 -7.71 4.50 -5.68
C MET A 68 -7.67 4.36 -7.21
N LYS A 69 -7.68 3.13 -7.73
CA LYS A 69 -7.71 2.90 -9.18
C LYS A 69 -8.98 3.46 -9.82
N ALA A 70 -10.14 3.21 -9.20
CA ALA A 70 -11.41 3.75 -9.67
C ALA A 70 -11.42 5.29 -9.64
N TYR A 71 -10.87 5.90 -8.58
CA TYR A 71 -10.74 7.35 -8.47
C TYR A 71 -9.85 7.94 -9.57
N ILE A 72 -8.69 7.35 -9.83
CA ILE A 72 -7.77 7.80 -10.89
C ILE A 72 -8.46 7.69 -12.25
N GLN A 73 -9.13 6.57 -12.54
CA GLN A 73 -9.88 6.39 -13.79
C GLN A 73 -10.96 7.45 -13.96
N TYR A 74 -11.73 7.73 -12.90
CA TYR A 74 -12.74 8.77 -12.90
C TYR A 74 -12.13 10.16 -13.16
N ARG A 75 -11.03 10.50 -12.48
CA ARG A 75 -10.34 11.79 -12.65
C ARG A 75 -9.83 11.97 -14.06
N VAL A 76 -9.20 10.95 -14.64
CA VAL A 76 -8.72 10.99 -16.04
C VAL A 76 -9.89 11.14 -17.01
N ALA A 77 -10.96 10.36 -16.85
CA ALA A 77 -12.14 10.45 -17.71
C ALA A 77 -12.81 11.83 -17.65
N LEU A 78 -12.91 12.42 -16.46
CA LEU A 78 -13.47 13.77 -16.26
C LEU A 78 -12.62 14.84 -16.95
N CYS A 79 -11.29 14.78 -16.80
CA CYS A 79 -10.38 15.71 -17.46
C CYS A 79 -10.53 15.65 -18.98
N LEU A 80 -10.54 14.45 -19.56
CA LEU A 80 -10.74 14.25 -21.00
C LEU A 80 -12.13 14.73 -21.46
N HIS A 81 -13.18 14.43 -20.71
CA HIS A 81 -14.53 14.86 -21.03
C HIS A 81 -14.63 16.40 -21.10
N LEU A 82 -14.06 17.09 -20.11
CA LEU A 82 -14.07 18.55 -20.05
C LEU A 82 -13.26 19.18 -21.19
N GLU A 83 -12.09 18.62 -21.50
CA GLU A 83 -11.24 19.09 -22.60
C GLU A 83 -11.93 18.93 -23.96
N ILE A 84 -12.51 17.75 -24.22
CA ILE A 84 -13.26 17.47 -25.45
C ILE A 84 -14.48 18.41 -25.56
N TYR A 85 -15.22 18.60 -24.47
CA TYR A 85 -16.40 19.48 -24.46
C TYR A 85 -16.03 20.93 -24.77
N LEU A 86 -14.97 21.44 -24.13
CA LEU A 86 -14.51 22.82 -24.33
C LEU A 86 -14.01 23.06 -25.76
N VAL A 87 -13.15 22.17 -26.28
CA VAL A 87 -12.62 22.28 -27.65
C VAL A 87 -13.75 22.17 -28.67
N GLY A 88 -14.64 21.18 -28.50
CA GLY A 88 -15.81 20.98 -29.38
C GLY A 88 -16.73 22.20 -29.42
N PHE A 89 -17.01 22.80 -28.26
CA PHE A 89 -17.80 24.02 -28.15
C PHE A 89 -17.12 25.21 -28.85
N LEU A 90 -15.82 25.41 -28.65
CA LEU A 90 -15.07 26.49 -29.31
C LEU A 90 -15.06 26.36 -30.84
N THR A 91 -14.87 25.16 -31.37
CA THR A 91 -14.94 24.90 -32.82
C THR A 91 -16.33 25.06 -33.41
N PHE A 92 -17.40 24.95 -32.61
CA PHE A 92 -18.77 25.19 -33.07
C PHE A 92 -19.11 26.68 -33.13
N VAL A 93 -18.50 27.49 -32.26
CA VAL A 93 -18.76 28.94 -32.15
C VAL A 93 -17.86 29.78 -33.07
N ALA A 94 -16.65 29.29 -33.38
CA ALA A 94 -15.71 29.92 -34.32
C ALA A 94 -16.04 29.60 -35.78
#